data_AF-A0AAF0H8V0-F1
#
_entry.id   AF-A0AAF0H8V0-F1
#
_cell.length_a   1.000
_cell.length_b   1.000
_cell.length_c   1.000
_cell.angle_alpha   90.00
_cell.angle_beta   90.00
_cell.angle_gamma   90.00
#
_symmetry.space_group_name_H-M   'P 1'
#
loop_
_entity.id
_entity.type
_entity.pdbx_description
1 polymer ?
#
loop_
_entity_poly.entity_id
_entity_poly.type
_entity_poly.pdbx_seq_one_letter_code
_entity_poly.pdbx_strand_id
1 'polypeptide(L)'
;MTELGKRNGAASHYQRGKVFAVAPMIDWTDTRCRFLHRQLSQHALLYTEMIVADAIIHGKRDKLLEYHPQEHPVALQLGGSDPAKLAEAVRIAADYGYDEFNINVGCPSDRVQSGTFGACLMREPETVAASVSAMKAVANVPVTVKCRIGVDDQEPETVLPDFIARMVQAGADAVWIHARKAWLQGLSPKENREVPPLDYDLAYRMKQENPDLFIGINGGITDLDQAEEHLKHMDGVMLGRAAYHNTSILADVDHRIYGEAPAERDWASLRDAMMAYAEDYIANGGRLNHVTRHMVGLFQGLPGARRFRQILSSDATKPGAGTEVIAAAFGAVDFDGAAKDIAV
;
A
#
# COMPACT_ATOMS: atom_id res chain seq x y z
N MET A 1 10.11 -25.70 22.50
CA MET A 1 8.79 -25.61 21.85
C MET A 1 7.78 -25.20 22.89
N THR A 2 7.62 -23.89 23.08
CA THR A 2 6.61 -23.30 23.97
C THR A 2 5.29 -23.15 23.20
N GLU A 3 4.18 -23.41 23.90
CA GLU A 3 2.80 -23.44 23.38
C GLU A 3 2.25 -22.06 22.96
N LEU A 4 2.87 -21.41 21.96
CA LEU A 4 2.28 -20.24 21.28
C LEU A 4 1.76 -20.55 19.86
N GLY A 5 1.83 -21.80 19.42
CA GLY A 5 1.70 -22.17 18.00
C GLY A 5 0.34 -22.65 17.50
N LYS A 6 -0.78 -22.43 18.20
CA LYS A 6 -2.10 -22.89 17.72
C LYS A 6 -3.22 -21.87 17.97
N ARG A 7 -3.26 -20.82 17.13
CA ARG A 7 -4.52 -20.12 16.80
C ARG A 7 -4.78 -20.32 15.30
N ASN A 8 -6.05 -20.56 14.98
CA ASN A 8 -6.54 -21.14 13.73
C ASN A 8 -6.07 -20.43 12.44
N GLY A 9 -5.55 -21.19 11.49
CA GLY A 9 -6.28 -21.41 10.24
C GLY A 9 -5.70 -20.93 8.91
N ALA A 10 -4.84 -19.91 8.88
CA ALA A 10 -4.15 -19.50 7.66
C ALA A 10 -2.74 -19.00 8.00
N ALA A 11 -1.72 -19.55 7.34
CA ALA A 11 -0.38 -18.99 7.44
C ALA A 11 -0.42 -17.53 6.97
N SER A 12 0.02 -16.59 7.80
CA SER A 12 0.16 -15.17 7.44
C SER A 12 0.95 -15.05 6.13
N HIS A 13 0.65 -14.06 5.28
CA HIS A 13 1.45 -13.79 4.07
C HIS A 13 2.93 -13.57 4.37
N TYR A 14 3.29 -13.17 5.60
CA TYR A 14 4.67 -13.03 6.07
C TYR A 14 5.40 -14.36 6.30
N GLN A 15 4.70 -15.50 6.24
CA GLN A 15 5.28 -16.84 6.37
C GLN A 15 5.47 -17.54 5.01
N ARG A 16 5.08 -16.90 3.90
CA ARG A 16 4.98 -17.54 2.57
C ARG A 16 6.11 -17.19 1.61
N GLY A 17 7.12 -16.44 2.05
CA GLY A 17 8.25 -16.01 1.23
C GLY A 17 8.29 -14.50 1.04
N LYS A 18 8.76 -14.05 -0.13
CA LYS A 18 8.89 -12.63 -0.44
C LYS A 18 7.51 -11.98 -0.64
N VAL A 19 7.35 -10.73 -0.21
CA VAL A 19 6.09 -9.98 -0.35
C VAL A 19 6.28 -8.72 -1.17
N PHE A 20 5.46 -8.56 -2.21
CA PHE A 20 5.25 -7.28 -2.87
C PHE A 20 4.01 -6.58 -2.30
N ALA A 21 4.14 -5.30 -1.98
CA ALA A 21 3.04 -4.48 -1.49
C ALA A 21 2.86 -3.18 -2.28
N VAL A 22 1.62 -2.75 -2.44
CA VAL A 22 1.32 -1.38 -2.87
C VAL A 22 1.14 -0.50 -1.65
N ALA A 23 1.89 0.60 -1.58
CA ALA A 23 1.93 1.46 -0.42
C ALA A 23 0.57 2.15 -0.13
N PRO A 24 0.23 2.38 1.14
CA PRO A 24 -0.92 3.21 1.51
C PRO A 24 -0.68 4.65 1.07
N MET A 25 -1.61 5.20 0.28
CA MET A 25 -1.49 6.55 -0.28
C MET A 25 -2.84 7.27 -0.22
N ILE A 26 -2.94 8.26 0.67
CA ILE A 26 -4.12 9.11 0.82
C ILE A 26 -4.50 9.74 -0.54
N ASP A 27 -5.79 9.79 -0.80
CA ASP A 27 -6.50 10.19 -2.03
C ASP A 27 -6.26 9.28 -3.24
N TRP A 28 -5.46 8.21 -3.11
CA TRP A 28 -5.06 7.32 -4.20
C TRP A 28 -5.51 5.88 -3.98
N THR A 29 -5.11 5.21 -2.88
CA THR A 29 -5.37 3.77 -2.66
C THR A 29 -6.71 3.51 -1.97
N ASP A 30 -7.77 4.11 -2.49
CA ASP A 30 -9.14 3.75 -2.16
C ASP A 30 -9.56 2.42 -2.80
N THR A 31 -10.78 1.94 -2.51
CA THR A 31 -11.32 0.67 -3.03
C THR A 31 -11.32 0.59 -4.57
N ARG A 32 -11.57 1.70 -5.30
CA ARG A 32 -11.59 1.66 -6.78
C ARG A 32 -10.19 1.44 -7.34
N CYS A 33 -9.20 2.08 -6.73
CA CYS A 33 -7.80 1.89 -7.08
C CYS A 33 -7.31 0.48 -6.74
N ARG A 34 -7.66 -0.03 -5.56
CA ARG A 34 -7.25 -1.37 -5.10
C ARG A 34 -7.92 -2.48 -5.91
N PHE A 35 -9.18 -2.29 -6.31
CA PHE A 35 -9.86 -3.18 -7.26
C PHE A 35 -9.07 -3.28 -8.57
N LEU A 36 -8.68 -2.15 -9.17
CA LEU A 36 -7.82 -2.14 -10.37
C LEU A 36 -6.49 -2.86 -10.14
N HIS A 37 -5.81 -2.59 -9.02
CA HIS A 37 -4.54 -3.25 -8.71
C HIS A 37 -4.69 -4.77 -8.60
N ARG A 38 -5.79 -5.25 -8.02
CA ARG A 38 -6.08 -6.68 -7.93
C ARG A 38 -6.33 -7.32 -9.30
N GLN A 39 -6.92 -6.60 -10.25
CA GLN A 39 -7.08 -7.12 -11.62
C GLN A 39 -5.72 -7.33 -12.32
N LEU A 40 -4.65 -6.70 -11.82
CA LEU A 40 -3.31 -6.78 -12.40
C LEU A 40 -2.41 -7.77 -11.65
N SER A 41 -2.59 -7.94 -10.33
CA SER A 41 -1.83 -8.90 -9.53
C SER A 41 -2.75 -9.58 -8.52
N GLN A 42 -2.73 -10.91 -8.49
CA GLN A 42 -3.48 -11.74 -7.56
C GLN A 42 -2.78 -11.88 -6.20
N HIS A 43 -1.47 -11.64 -6.13
CA HIS A 43 -0.68 -11.87 -4.92
C HIS A 43 -0.27 -10.59 -4.17
N ALA A 44 -0.24 -9.43 -4.83
CA ALA A 44 0.19 -8.18 -4.20
C ALA A 44 -0.64 -7.86 -2.94
N LEU A 45 0.05 -7.51 -1.86
CA LEU A 45 -0.58 -7.00 -0.64
C LEU A 45 -1.02 -5.55 -0.88
N LEU A 46 -2.32 -5.30 -0.80
CA LEU A 46 -2.87 -3.96 -1.00
C LEU A 46 -3.07 -3.28 0.35
N TYR A 47 -2.75 -1.99 0.44
CA TYR A 47 -3.04 -1.20 1.64
C TYR A 47 -4.15 -0.19 1.36
N THR A 48 -5.05 0.00 2.32
CA THR A 48 -5.99 1.11 2.31
C THR A 48 -5.27 2.45 2.36
N GLU A 49 -6.01 3.54 2.15
CA GLU A 49 -5.58 4.83 2.70
C GLU A 49 -5.45 4.76 4.22
N MET A 50 -4.70 5.69 4.83
CA MET A 50 -4.64 5.77 6.28
C MET A 50 -5.98 6.28 6.84
N ILE A 51 -6.61 5.51 7.72
CA ILE A 51 -7.85 5.87 8.39
C ILE A 51 -7.57 6.12 9.88
N VAL A 52 -8.00 7.28 10.38
CA VAL A 52 -7.79 7.64 11.79
C VAL A 52 -8.72 6.80 12.69
N ALA A 53 -8.19 6.27 13.80
CA ALA A 53 -8.94 5.41 14.73
C ALA A 53 -10.24 6.08 15.23
N ASP A 54 -10.18 7.36 15.61
CA ASP A 54 -11.37 8.13 16.01
C ASP A 54 -12.45 8.21 14.92
N ALA A 55 -12.05 8.23 13.64
CA ALA A 55 -13.01 8.24 12.53
C ALA A 55 -13.77 6.90 12.43
N ILE A 56 -13.12 5.77 12.76
CA ILE A 56 -13.77 4.45 12.81
C ILE A 56 -14.71 4.35 14.02
N ILE A 57 -14.26 4.84 15.18
CA ILE A 57 -15.03 4.75 16.42
C ILE A 57 -16.32 5.59 16.33
N HIS A 58 -16.21 6.82 15.84
CA HIS A 58 -17.27 7.83 15.91
C HIS A 58 -17.93 8.16 14.56
N GLY A 59 -17.32 7.77 13.44
CA GLY A 59 -17.76 8.15 12.10
C GLY A 59 -18.66 7.13 11.40
N LYS A 60 -18.80 7.31 10.07
CA LYS A 60 -19.60 6.42 9.21
C LYS A 60 -18.75 5.24 8.75
N ARG A 61 -18.73 4.18 9.56
CA ARG A 61 -17.87 3.00 9.40
C ARG A 61 -17.91 2.39 8.00
N ASP A 62 -19.09 2.12 7.45
CA ASP A 62 -19.21 1.51 6.12
C ASP A 62 -18.53 2.36 5.04
N LYS A 63 -18.70 3.68 5.09
CA LYS A 63 -18.02 4.57 4.13
C LYS A 63 -16.50 4.59 4.26
N LEU A 64 -15.98 4.24 5.43
CA LEU A 64 -14.54 4.24 5.72
C LEU A 64 -13.91 2.87 5.45
N LEU A 65 -14.61 1.79 5.80
CA LEU A 65 -14.07 0.44 5.91
C LEU A 65 -14.58 -0.51 4.83
N GLU A 66 -15.58 -0.14 4.04
CA GLU A 66 -16.04 -0.97 2.93
C GLU A 66 -14.95 -1.07 1.85
N TYR A 67 -14.83 -2.28 1.30
CA TYR A 67 -13.96 -2.61 0.18
C TYR A 67 -14.62 -3.70 -0.67
N HIS A 68 -14.18 -3.83 -1.92
CA HIS A 68 -14.66 -4.86 -2.82
C HIS A 68 -14.06 -6.23 -2.43
N PRO A 69 -14.85 -7.32 -2.31
CA PRO A 69 -14.37 -8.61 -1.80
C PRO A 69 -13.18 -9.22 -2.56
N GLN A 70 -12.98 -8.86 -3.83
CA GLN A 70 -11.81 -9.33 -4.59
C GLN A 70 -10.48 -8.74 -4.09
N GLU A 71 -10.48 -7.65 -3.32
CA GLU A 71 -9.25 -6.93 -2.95
C GLU A 71 -8.26 -7.73 -2.10
N HIS A 72 -8.68 -8.86 -1.50
CA HIS A 72 -7.80 -9.72 -0.70
C HIS A 72 -6.55 -10.21 -1.47
N PRO A 73 -5.35 -10.23 -0.84
CA PRO A 73 -5.07 -9.74 0.51
C PRO A 73 -5.01 -8.21 0.62
N VAL A 74 -5.70 -7.65 1.62
CA VAL A 74 -5.79 -6.20 1.90
C VAL A 74 -5.55 -5.87 3.38
N ALA A 75 -4.66 -4.92 3.63
CA ALA A 75 -4.31 -4.39 4.94
C ALA A 75 -5.01 -3.06 5.21
N LEU A 76 -5.66 -2.92 6.37
CA LEU A 76 -6.19 -1.65 6.87
C LEU A 76 -5.08 -0.88 7.58
N GLN A 77 -4.71 0.30 7.06
CA GLN A 77 -3.78 1.18 7.75
C GLN A 77 -4.51 2.17 8.68
N LEU A 78 -4.16 2.13 9.96
CA LEU A 78 -4.69 2.96 11.04
C LEU A 78 -3.75 4.11 11.38
N GLY A 79 -4.34 5.28 11.64
CA GLY A 79 -3.68 6.42 12.29
C GLY A 79 -4.19 6.61 13.71
N GLY A 80 -3.31 6.59 14.70
CA GLY A 80 -3.61 6.98 16.08
C GLY A 80 -2.40 6.84 16.99
N SER A 81 -2.51 7.37 18.20
CA SER A 81 -1.48 7.27 19.25
C SER A 81 -2.02 6.79 20.61
N ASP A 82 -3.33 6.60 20.73
CA ASP A 82 -3.97 6.06 21.94
C ASP A 82 -4.17 4.54 21.79
N PRO A 83 -3.50 3.70 22.62
CA PRO A 83 -3.60 2.25 22.52
C PRO A 83 -5.03 1.71 22.69
N ALA A 84 -5.84 2.32 23.56
CA ALA A 84 -7.20 1.86 23.81
C ALA A 84 -8.10 2.17 22.61
N LYS A 85 -7.96 3.35 22.01
CA LYS A 85 -8.69 3.71 20.79
C LYS A 85 -8.28 2.84 19.60
N LEU A 86 -6.99 2.57 19.43
CA LEU A 86 -6.52 1.71 18.35
C LEU A 86 -7.04 0.27 18.50
N ALA A 87 -7.02 -0.29 19.71
CA ALA A 87 -7.64 -1.58 19.98
C ALA A 87 -9.14 -1.58 19.68
N GLU A 88 -9.86 -0.51 20.03
CA GLU A 88 -11.29 -0.40 19.73
C GLU A 88 -11.56 -0.28 18.22
N ALA A 89 -10.77 0.51 17.49
CA ALA A 89 -10.86 0.58 16.03
C ALA A 89 -10.59 -0.77 15.37
N VAL A 90 -9.63 -1.55 15.89
CA VAL A 90 -9.36 -2.93 15.43
C VAL A 90 -10.55 -3.84 15.71
N ARG A 91 -11.18 -3.78 16.89
CA ARG A 91 -12.38 -4.60 17.18
C ARG A 91 -13.51 -4.29 16.20
N ILE A 92 -13.76 -3.01 15.93
CA ILE A 92 -14.79 -2.59 14.97
C ILE A 92 -14.45 -3.08 13.55
N ALA A 93 -13.19 -2.93 13.15
CA ALA A 93 -12.75 -3.27 11.79
C ALA A 93 -12.59 -4.79 11.57
N ALA A 94 -12.49 -5.60 12.63
CA ALA A 94 -12.38 -7.05 12.54
C ALA A 94 -13.56 -7.68 11.79
N ASP A 95 -14.77 -7.14 11.96
CA ASP A 95 -15.98 -7.62 11.28
C ASP A 95 -15.99 -7.33 9.77
N TYR A 96 -15.12 -6.43 9.30
CA TYR A 96 -14.96 -6.14 7.86
C TYR A 96 -14.01 -7.12 7.18
N GLY A 97 -13.25 -7.94 7.92
CA GLY A 97 -12.49 -9.06 7.34
C GLY A 97 -11.14 -8.71 6.70
N TYR A 98 -10.52 -7.58 7.03
CA TYR A 98 -9.15 -7.26 6.55
C TYR A 98 -8.13 -8.36 6.92
N ASP A 99 -7.13 -8.57 6.06
CA ASP A 99 -6.09 -9.58 6.26
C ASP A 99 -4.95 -9.11 7.17
N GLU A 100 -4.91 -7.80 7.48
CA GLU A 100 -3.87 -7.19 8.30
C GLU A 100 -4.34 -5.84 8.87
N PHE A 101 -3.91 -5.54 10.09
CA PHE A 101 -3.97 -4.20 10.66
C PHE A 101 -2.58 -3.57 10.72
N ASN A 102 -2.38 -2.43 10.09
CA ASN A 102 -1.10 -1.73 10.07
C ASN A 102 -1.20 -0.39 10.80
N ILE A 103 -0.22 -0.03 11.63
CA ILE A 103 -0.14 1.32 12.22
C ILE A 103 0.79 2.23 11.40
N ASN A 104 0.31 3.45 11.10
CA ASN A 104 1.09 4.46 10.39
C ASN A 104 2.01 5.24 11.35
N VAL A 105 3.32 5.09 11.14
CA VAL A 105 4.40 5.81 11.84
C VAL A 105 5.31 6.50 10.81
N GLY A 106 4.78 6.87 9.64
CA GLY A 106 5.59 7.32 8.50
C GLY A 106 5.06 8.50 7.71
N CYS A 107 3.78 8.87 7.86
CA CYS A 107 3.20 10.03 7.18
C CYS A 107 3.73 11.35 7.78
N PRO A 108 4.33 12.26 6.97
CA PRO A 108 4.84 13.56 7.45
C PRO A 108 3.84 14.72 7.28
N SER A 109 2.56 14.46 6.99
CA SER A 109 1.59 15.52 6.63
C SER A 109 1.31 16.50 7.76
N ASP A 110 0.93 17.75 7.48
CA ASP A 110 0.64 18.75 8.53
C ASP A 110 -0.45 18.30 9.52
N ARG A 111 -1.40 17.46 9.08
CA ARG A 111 -2.43 16.86 9.96
C ARG A 111 -1.84 15.98 11.10
N VAL A 112 -0.61 15.50 10.93
CA VAL A 112 0.19 14.70 11.88
C VAL A 112 0.87 15.58 12.93
N GLN A 113 1.10 16.87 12.66
CA GLN A 113 1.84 17.76 13.57
C GLN A 113 1.10 18.04 14.89
N SER A 114 -0.16 17.63 15.02
CA SER A 114 -0.89 17.61 16.30
C SER A 114 -0.38 16.55 17.28
N GLY A 115 0.57 15.68 16.88
CA GLY A 115 1.19 14.65 17.73
C GLY A 115 0.37 13.37 17.87
N THR A 116 -0.63 13.17 17.01
CA THR A 116 -1.68 12.15 17.24
C THR A 116 -1.55 10.89 16.39
N PHE A 117 -0.72 10.88 15.34
CA PHE A 117 -0.46 9.71 14.46
C PHE A 117 0.65 10.04 13.45
N GLY A 118 1.25 9.04 12.78
CA GLY A 118 2.19 9.28 11.67
C GLY A 118 3.64 9.45 12.11
N ALA A 119 4.46 10.12 11.29
CA ALA A 119 5.91 10.18 11.48
C ALA A 119 6.35 10.81 12.80
N CYS A 120 5.54 11.67 13.42
CA CYS A 120 5.85 12.23 14.75
C CYS A 120 6.03 11.15 15.82
N LEU A 121 5.39 9.99 15.65
CA LEU A 121 5.49 8.86 16.58
C LEU A 121 6.85 8.17 16.55
N MET A 122 7.74 8.49 15.60
CA MET A 122 9.16 8.10 15.68
C MET A 122 9.88 8.73 16.88
N ARG A 123 9.32 9.77 17.51
CA ARG A 123 9.81 10.36 18.75
C ARG A 123 9.25 9.68 20.01
N GLU A 124 8.23 8.84 19.87
CA GLU A 124 7.50 8.20 20.96
C GLU A 124 7.38 6.68 20.73
N PRO A 125 8.51 5.95 20.62
CA PRO A 125 8.49 4.51 20.32
C PRO A 125 7.75 3.69 21.39
N GLU A 126 7.73 4.13 22.65
CA GLU A 126 6.93 3.53 23.73
C GLU A 126 5.43 3.57 23.44
N THR A 127 4.94 4.72 22.95
CA THR A 127 3.53 4.91 22.59
C THR A 127 3.14 3.96 21.46
N VAL A 128 4.01 3.80 20.46
CA VAL A 128 3.79 2.85 19.35
C VAL A 128 3.82 1.41 19.87
N ALA A 129 4.75 1.04 20.74
CA ALA A 129 4.85 -0.31 21.31
C ALA A 129 3.61 -0.68 22.13
N ALA A 130 3.11 0.26 22.96
CA ALA A 130 1.87 0.08 23.70
C ALA A 130 0.67 -0.08 22.75
N SER A 131 0.62 0.70 21.66
CA SER A 131 -0.43 0.62 20.65
C SER A 131 -0.43 -0.72 19.91
N VAL A 132 0.74 -1.20 19.47
CA VAL A 132 0.90 -2.53 18.84
C VAL A 132 0.43 -3.62 19.79
N SER A 133 0.87 -3.59 21.05
CA SER A 133 0.48 -4.58 22.06
C SER A 133 -1.04 -4.61 22.27
N ALA A 134 -1.68 -3.43 22.35
CA ALA A 134 -3.12 -3.31 22.52
C ALA A 134 -3.90 -3.80 21.30
N MET A 135 -3.44 -3.50 20.08
CA MET A 135 -4.01 -4.00 18.83
C MET A 135 -3.85 -5.52 18.73
N LYS A 136 -2.65 -6.07 19.02
CA LYS A 136 -2.38 -7.51 19.01
C LYS A 136 -3.25 -8.30 19.99
N ALA A 137 -3.61 -7.71 21.12
CA ALA A 137 -4.46 -8.36 22.12
C ALA A 137 -5.89 -8.64 21.60
N VAL A 138 -6.34 -7.93 20.56
CA VAL A 138 -7.71 -8.02 20.04
C VAL A 138 -7.78 -8.45 18.57
N ALA A 139 -6.68 -8.36 17.82
CA ALA A 139 -6.61 -8.78 16.43
C ALA A 139 -6.53 -10.30 16.28
N ASN A 140 -7.22 -10.82 15.26
CA ASN A 140 -7.11 -12.23 14.82
C ASN A 140 -6.21 -12.39 13.58
N VAL A 141 -5.74 -11.28 13.02
CA VAL A 141 -4.85 -11.19 11.86
C VAL A 141 -3.55 -10.46 12.26
N PRO A 142 -2.49 -10.48 11.42
CA PRO A 142 -1.26 -9.76 11.72
C PRO A 142 -1.47 -8.28 12.05
N VAL A 143 -0.71 -7.80 13.03
CA VAL A 143 -0.55 -6.38 13.35
C VAL A 143 0.87 -5.94 13.02
N THR A 144 0.98 -4.94 12.16
CA THR A 144 2.26 -4.54 11.56
C THR A 144 2.48 -3.04 11.70
N VAL A 145 3.70 -2.58 11.46
CA VAL A 145 4.09 -1.18 11.62
C VAL A 145 4.70 -0.67 10.32
N LYS A 146 4.29 0.51 9.84
CA LYS A 146 4.98 1.19 8.73
C LYS A 146 5.62 2.48 9.22
N CYS A 147 6.95 2.55 9.19
CA CYS A 147 7.73 3.66 9.74
C CYS A 147 8.66 4.32 8.70
N ARG A 148 9.41 5.31 9.17
CA ARG A 148 10.60 5.88 8.51
C ARG A 148 11.85 5.53 9.31
N ILE A 149 13.03 5.82 8.77
CA ILE A 149 14.31 5.60 9.47
C ILE A 149 14.56 6.59 10.63
N GLY A 150 13.74 7.64 10.76
CA GLY A 150 13.85 8.66 11.80
C GLY A 150 13.16 9.97 11.39
N VAL A 151 13.09 10.94 12.31
CA VAL A 151 12.58 12.28 12.02
C VAL A 151 13.54 13.41 12.41
N ASP A 152 13.44 14.52 11.67
CA ASP A 152 14.15 15.78 11.94
C ASP A 152 15.64 15.57 12.24
N ASP A 153 16.10 15.93 13.44
CA ASP A 153 17.50 15.82 13.87
C ASP A 153 17.84 14.48 14.54
N GLN A 154 16.92 13.51 14.58
CA GLN A 154 17.23 12.17 15.10
C GLN A 154 18.30 11.49 14.23
N GLU A 155 19.25 10.81 14.87
CA GLU A 155 20.23 9.97 14.20
C GLU A 155 19.61 8.61 13.83
N PRO A 156 19.37 8.31 12.53
CA PRO A 156 18.68 7.09 12.10
C PRO A 156 19.33 5.81 12.63
N GLU A 157 20.66 5.81 12.65
CA GLU A 157 21.52 4.73 13.14
C GLU A 157 21.33 4.39 14.61
N THR A 158 20.71 5.28 15.38
CA THR A 158 20.39 5.05 16.80
C THR A 158 18.89 4.80 16.99
N VAL A 159 18.03 5.60 16.34
CA VAL A 159 16.59 5.54 16.63
C VAL A 159 15.88 4.37 15.97
N LEU A 160 16.30 3.95 14.76
CA LEU A 160 15.64 2.86 14.06
C LEU A 160 15.89 1.49 14.74
N PRO A 161 17.12 1.14 15.17
CA PRO A 161 17.35 -0.11 15.91
C PRO A 161 16.54 -0.18 17.21
N ASP A 162 16.52 0.89 18.01
CA ASP A 162 15.72 0.96 19.24
C ASP A 162 14.22 0.81 18.96
N PHE A 163 13.73 1.51 17.93
CA PHE A 163 12.34 1.42 17.50
C PHE A 163 11.96 -0.03 17.13
N ILE A 164 12.76 -0.70 16.29
CA ILE A 164 12.50 -2.07 15.86
C ILE A 164 12.53 -3.03 17.05
N ALA A 165 13.52 -2.93 17.94
CA ALA A 165 13.62 -3.77 19.13
C ALA A 165 12.35 -3.69 19.99
N ARG A 166 11.78 -2.48 20.15
CA ARG A 166 10.53 -2.26 20.88
C ARG A 166 9.32 -2.83 20.15
N MET A 167 9.27 -2.73 18.81
CA MET A 167 8.18 -3.34 18.03
C MET A 167 8.19 -4.86 18.12
N VAL A 168 9.37 -5.49 18.12
CA VAL A 168 9.54 -6.93 18.36
C VAL A 168 9.02 -7.30 19.75
N GLN A 169 9.42 -6.56 20.79
CA GLN A 169 8.95 -6.80 22.17
C GLN A 169 7.43 -6.63 22.31
N ALA A 170 6.83 -5.68 21.58
CA ALA A 170 5.38 -5.47 21.52
C ALA A 170 4.63 -6.56 20.74
N GLY A 171 5.34 -7.44 20.02
CA GLY A 171 4.77 -8.52 19.24
C GLY A 171 4.24 -8.09 17.86
N ALA A 172 4.82 -7.07 17.24
CA ALA A 172 4.56 -6.74 15.85
C ALA A 172 4.93 -7.93 14.94
N ASP A 173 4.07 -8.27 13.98
CA ASP A 173 4.31 -9.39 13.05
C ASP A 173 5.22 -9.00 11.88
N ALA A 174 5.27 -7.70 11.54
CA ALA A 174 6.10 -7.16 10.45
C ALA A 174 6.38 -5.66 10.63
N VAL A 175 7.51 -5.21 10.08
CA VAL A 175 7.89 -3.79 9.99
C VAL A 175 8.19 -3.41 8.54
N TRP A 176 7.53 -2.38 8.04
CA TRP A 176 7.76 -1.78 6.73
C TRP A 176 8.49 -0.45 6.88
N ILE A 177 9.72 -0.37 6.35
CA ILE A 177 10.61 0.79 6.51
C ILE A 177 10.61 1.61 5.23
N HIS A 178 10.12 2.85 5.30
CA HIS A 178 10.49 3.84 4.28
C HIS A 178 11.91 4.34 4.58
N ALA A 179 12.85 4.01 3.71
CA ALA A 179 14.29 4.26 3.84
C ALA A 179 14.71 5.76 3.75
N ARG A 180 13.86 6.70 4.16
CA ARG A 180 14.14 8.15 4.22
C ARG A 180 13.68 8.69 5.56
N LYS A 181 14.42 9.65 6.11
CA LYS A 181 13.94 10.47 7.24
C LYS A 181 12.68 11.24 6.84
N ALA A 182 11.86 11.61 7.82
CA ALA A 182 10.85 12.65 7.66
C ALA A 182 11.29 13.93 8.36
N TRP A 183 11.13 15.05 7.69
CA TRP A 183 11.21 16.37 8.28
C TRP A 183 9.79 16.83 8.57
N LEU A 184 9.48 17.00 9.85
CA LEU A 184 8.15 17.39 10.32
C LEU A 184 7.91 18.89 10.15
N GLN A 185 8.97 19.67 9.94
CA GLN A 185 8.93 21.10 9.65
C GLN A 185 9.80 21.44 8.44
N GLY A 186 9.43 22.51 7.72
CA GLY A 186 10.23 23.07 6.64
C GLY A 186 10.12 22.37 5.28
N LEU A 187 9.53 21.17 5.19
CA LEU A 187 9.31 20.46 3.93
C LEU A 187 7.84 20.05 3.78
N SER A 188 7.28 20.23 2.58
CA SER A 188 5.97 19.68 2.23
C SER A 188 5.99 18.15 2.23
N PRO A 189 4.82 17.48 2.26
CA PRO A 189 4.75 16.01 2.16
C PRO A 189 5.33 15.45 0.86
N LYS A 190 5.33 16.23 -0.24
CA LYS A 190 5.98 15.85 -1.50
C LYS A 190 7.51 15.90 -1.36
N GLU A 191 8.05 17.01 -0.87
CA GLU A 191 9.49 17.18 -0.66
C GLU A 191 10.04 16.16 0.32
N ASN A 192 9.30 15.81 1.36
CA ASN A 192 9.61 14.73 2.30
C ASN A 192 9.80 13.33 1.66
N ARG A 193 9.39 13.14 0.40
CA ARG A 193 9.55 11.91 -0.37
C ARG A 193 10.62 12.02 -1.46
N GLU A 194 11.25 13.19 -1.61
CA GLU A 194 12.17 13.52 -2.72
C GLU A 194 13.49 14.11 -2.24
N VAL A 195 13.48 14.93 -1.19
CA VAL A 195 14.64 15.70 -0.71
C VAL A 195 15.53 14.91 0.27
N PRO A 196 15.04 14.35 1.41
CA PRO A 196 15.92 13.66 2.37
C PRO A 196 16.50 12.39 1.73
N PRO A 197 17.80 12.12 1.80
CA PRO A 197 18.41 11.01 1.08
C PRO A 197 17.82 9.66 1.47
N LEU A 198 17.91 8.70 0.54
CA LEU A 198 17.61 7.29 0.82
C LEU A 198 18.78 6.66 1.54
N ASP A 199 18.49 5.79 2.49
CA ASP A 199 19.45 4.96 3.20
C ASP A 199 18.95 3.51 3.22
N TYR A 200 19.18 2.81 2.10
CA TYR A 200 18.79 1.41 1.97
C TYR A 200 19.69 0.48 2.79
N ASP A 201 20.96 0.82 2.93
CA ASP A 201 21.94 0.02 3.68
C ASP A 201 21.56 -0.08 5.15
N LEU A 202 21.05 0.99 5.75
CA LEU A 202 20.50 0.95 7.09
C LEU A 202 19.31 -0.03 7.18
N ALA A 203 18.36 0.02 6.24
CA ALA A 203 17.23 -0.92 6.24
C ALA A 203 17.68 -2.38 6.06
N TYR A 204 18.68 -2.63 5.20
CA TYR A 204 19.28 -3.96 5.02
C TYR A 204 19.94 -4.46 6.30
N ARG A 205 20.68 -3.60 7.00
CA ARG A 205 21.29 -3.93 8.29
C ARG A 205 20.23 -4.31 9.32
N MET A 206 19.12 -3.57 9.38
CA MET A 206 18.01 -3.91 10.28
C MET A 206 17.46 -5.31 10.00
N LYS A 207 17.34 -5.71 8.73
CA LYS A 207 16.92 -7.08 8.39
C LYS A 207 17.96 -8.14 8.79
N GLN A 208 19.24 -7.86 8.59
CA GLN A 208 20.32 -8.77 8.98
C GLN A 208 20.39 -8.98 10.50
N GLU A 209 20.18 -7.92 11.27
CA GLU A 209 20.17 -7.96 12.74
C GLU A 209 18.90 -8.59 13.33
N ASN A 210 17.81 -8.65 12.55
CA ASN A 210 16.51 -9.19 12.96
C ASN A 210 16.02 -10.28 11.97
N PRO A 211 16.72 -11.42 11.85
CA PRO A 211 16.43 -12.43 10.83
C PRO A 211 15.03 -13.05 10.95
N ASP A 212 14.50 -13.16 12.18
CA ASP A 212 13.20 -13.77 12.47
C ASP A 212 12.01 -12.79 12.32
N LEU A 213 12.27 -11.48 12.22
CA LEU A 213 11.24 -10.47 11.98
C LEU A 213 11.10 -10.23 10.49
N PHE A 214 9.85 -10.21 9.98
CA PHE A 214 9.63 -9.72 8.62
C PHE A 214 9.96 -8.23 8.54
N ILE A 215 10.91 -7.87 7.66
CA ILE A 215 11.21 -6.46 7.35
C ILE A 215 11.10 -6.22 5.85
N GLY A 216 10.19 -5.32 5.48
CA GLY A 216 9.99 -4.86 4.11
C GLY A 216 10.52 -3.45 3.88
N ILE A 217 10.98 -3.17 2.66
CA ILE A 217 11.58 -1.88 2.28
C ILE A 217 10.66 -1.04 1.38
N ASN A 218 10.72 0.27 1.55
CA ASN A 218 9.97 1.26 0.80
C ASN A 218 10.79 2.54 0.55
N GLY A 219 10.37 3.30 -0.46
CA GLY A 219 10.91 4.63 -0.77
C GLY A 219 11.86 4.57 -1.96
N GLY A 220 11.67 5.44 -2.96
CA GLY A 220 12.59 5.55 -4.10
C GLY A 220 12.54 4.46 -5.17
N ILE A 221 11.87 3.34 -4.93
CA ILE A 221 11.80 2.19 -5.85
C ILE A 221 10.85 2.49 -7.02
N THR A 222 11.36 2.45 -8.26
CA THR A 222 10.63 2.92 -9.46
C THR A 222 10.12 1.83 -10.40
N ASP A 223 10.64 0.61 -10.28
CA ASP A 223 10.36 -0.50 -11.20
C ASP A 223 10.60 -1.85 -10.51
N LEU A 224 10.27 -2.94 -11.22
CA LEU A 224 10.41 -4.30 -10.70
C LEU A 224 11.85 -4.81 -10.70
N ASP A 225 12.73 -4.26 -11.53
CA ASP A 225 14.15 -4.63 -11.53
C ASP A 225 14.81 -4.19 -10.22
N GLN A 226 14.57 -2.94 -9.82
CA GLN A 226 14.98 -2.44 -8.50
C GLN A 226 14.31 -3.23 -7.37
N ALA A 227 13.03 -3.57 -7.54
CA ALA A 227 12.30 -4.33 -6.53
C ALA A 227 12.94 -5.70 -6.28
N GLU A 228 13.29 -6.44 -7.33
CA GLU A 228 14.01 -7.71 -7.24
C GLU A 228 15.40 -7.57 -6.61
N GLU A 229 16.14 -6.50 -6.92
CA GLU A 229 17.43 -6.22 -6.27
C GLU A 229 17.27 -6.06 -4.75
N HIS A 230 16.27 -5.27 -4.32
CA HIS A 230 15.96 -5.10 -2.91
C HIS A 230 15.52 -6.42 -2.24
N LEU A 231 14.77 -7.27 -2.95
CA LEU A 231 14.30 -8.56 -2.43
C LEU A 231 15.42 -9.59 -2.21
N LYS A 232 16.62 -9.37 -2.76
CA LYS A 232 17.81 -10.16 -2.39
C LYS A 232 18.23 -9.96 -0.93
N HIS A 233 17.91 -8.80 -0.36
CA HIS A 233 18.28 -8.41 1.01
C HIS A 233 17.10 -8.37 1.98
N MET A 234 15.89 -8.09 1.48
CA MET A 234 14.71 -7.80 2.29
C MET A 234 13.62 -8.86 2.11
N ASP A 235 12.74 -9.02 3.09
CA ASP A 235 11.62 -9.98 2.98
C ASP A 235 10.49 -9.46 2.10
N GLY A 236 10.38 -8.14 1.96
CA GLY A 236 9.40 -7.54 1.09
C GLY A 236 9.82 -6.21 0.52
N VAL A 237 9.09 -5.82 -0.51
CA VAL A 237 9.27 -4.56 -1.21
C VAL A 237 7.92 -3.89 -1.39
N MET A 238 7.87 -2.59 -1.14
CA MET A 238 6.65 -1.81 -1.25
C MET A 238 6.83 -0.66 -2.22
N LEU A 239 6.00 -0.63 -3.27
CA LEU A 239 5.98 0.44 -4.25
C LEU A 239 4.80 1.38 -3.99
N GLY A 240 5.06 2.68 -4.02
CA GLY A 240 4.03 3.72 -3.89
C GLY A 240 3.74 4.39 -5.22
N ARG A 241 4.36 5.56 -5.44
CA ARG A 241 4.16 6.39 -6.64
C ARG A 241 4.36 5.64 -7.95
N ALA A 242 5.33 4.73 -8.02
CA ALA A 242 5.59 3.92 -9.20
C ALA A 242 4.36 3.05 -9.57
N ALA A 243 3.80 2.33 -8.60
CA ALA A 243 2.61 1.49 -8.80
C ALA A 243 1.37 2.30 -9.19
N TYR A 244 1.26 3.56 -8.78
CA TYR A 244 0.12 4.41 -9.17
C TYR A 244 0.31 5.11 -10.52
N HIS A 245 1.51 5.62 -10.80
CA HIS A 245 1.78 6.38 -12.03
C HIS A 245 2.06 5.50 -13.24
N ASN A 246 2.60 4.30 -13.01
CA ASN A 246 2.86 3.28 -14.02
C ASN A 246 2.17 1.97 -13.60
N THR A 247 0.83 1.99 -13.54
CA THR A 247 0.03 0.90 -12.97
C THR A 247 0.23 -0.44 -13.66
N SER A 248 0.56 -0.43 -14.96
CA SER A 248 0.82 -1.65 -15.73
C SER A 248 1.98 -2.50 -15.20
N ILE A 249 2.90 -1.95 -14.38
CA ILE A 249 3.96 -2.77 -13.74
C ILE A 249 3.39 -3.87 -12.85
N LEU A 250 2.19 -3.68 -12.30
CA LEU A 250 1.56 -4.66 -11.42
C LEU A 250 1.24 -5.97 -12.16
N ALA A 251 1.03 -5.91 -13.48
CA ALA A 251 0.74 -7.09 -14.30
C ALA A 251 1.88 -8.12 -14.32
N ASP A 252 3.11 -7.70 -14.04
CA ASP A 252 4.28 -8.58 -14.04
C ASP A 252 4.67 -9.05 -12.63
N VAL A 253 4.01 -8.55 -11.56
CA VAL A 253 4.37 -8.85 -10.17
C VAL A 253 4.24 -10.34 -9.86
N ASP A 254 3.13 -10.95 -10.25
CA ASP A 254 2.84 -12.36 -9.94
C ASP A 254 3.89 -13.30 -10.57
N HIS A 255 4.24 -13.05 -11.83
CA HIS A 255 5.27 -13.81 -12.51
C HIS A 255 6.66 -13.57 -11.90
N ARG A 256 7.07 -12.30 -11.78
CA ARG A 256 8.45 -11.94 -11.43
C ARG A 256 8.80 -12.19 -9.96
N ILE A 257 7.85 -11.95 -9.06
CA ILE A 257 8.11 -12.01 -7.61
C ILE A 257 7.60 -13.31 -7.00
N TYR A 258 6.45 -13.81 -7.47
CA TYR A 258 5.81 -14.99 -6.91
C TYR A 258 6.05 -16.27 -7.74
N GLY A 259 6.73 -16.15 -8.89
CA GLY A 259 7.13 -17.29 -9.72
C GLY A 259 5.99 -17.94 -10.50
N GLU A 260 4.85 -17.25 -10.63
CA GLU A 260 3.76 -17.70 -11.51
C GLU A 260 4.23 -17.79 -12.97
N ALA A 261 3.57 -18.62 -13.76
CA ALA A 261 3.88 -18.68 -15.19
C ALA A 261 3.64 -17.31 -15.85
N PRO A 262 4.49 -16.87 -16.79
CA PRO A 262 4.20 -15.69 -17.58
C PRO A 262 2.83 -15.84 -18.25
N ALA A 263 1.93 -14.90 -17.99
CA ALA A 263 0.63 -14.85 -18.63
C ALA A 263 0.65 -13.80 -19.75
N GLU A 264 0.01 -14.11 -20.88
CA GLU A 264 -0.27 -13.08 -21.88
C GLU A 264 -1.20 -12.03 -21.27
N ARG A 265 -0.89 -10.75 -21.50
CA ARG A 265 -1.63 -9.67 -20.89
C ARG A 265 -2.98 -9.51 -21.56
N ASP A 266 -4.04 -9.95 -20.88
CA ASP A 266 -5.41 -9.80 -21.35
C ASP A 266 -6.00 -8.44 -20.96
N TRP A 267 -5.61 -7.41 -21.72
CA TRP A 267 -6.13 -6.06 -21.54
C TRP A 267 -7.61 -5.94 -21.86
N ALA A 268 -8.17 -6.85 -22.66
CA ALA A 268 -9.61 -6.86 -22.95
C ALA A 268 -10.40 -7.31 -21.72
N SER A 269 -9.96 -8.37 -21.04
CA SER A 269 -10.55 -8.79 -19.77
C SER A 269 -10.42 -7.72 -18.68
N LEU A 270 -9.26 -7.04 -18.58
CA LEU A 270 -9.11 -5.91 -17.66
C LEU A 270 -10.11 -4.78 -17.96
N ARG A 271 -10.27 -4.41 -19.24
CA ARG A 271 -11.24 -3.40 -19.67
C ARG A 271 -12.65 -3.79 -19.22
N ASP A 272 -13.06 -5.02 -19.50
CA ASP A 272 -14.41 -5.49 -19.25
C ASP A 272 -14.71 -5.58 -17.75
N ALA A 273 -13.75 -6.05 -16.95
CA ALA A 273 -13.84 -6.05 -15.48
C ALA A 273 -13.98 -4.63 -14.91
N MET A 274 -13.18 -3.66 -15.41
CA MET A 274 -13.27 -2.27 -14.96
C MET A 274 -14.55 -1.58 -15.43
N MET A 275 -15.09 -1.95 -16.59
CA MET A 275 -16.40 -1.47 -17.06
C MET A 275 -17.53 -1.99 -16.17
N ALA A 276 -17.56 -3.29 -15.86
CA ALA A 276 -18.55 -3.86 -14.96
C ALA A 276 -18.53 -3.18 -13.57
N TYR A 277 -17.33 -3.04 -12.99
CA TYR A 277 -17.16 -2.34 -11.72
C TYR A 277 -17.64 -0.87 -11.78
N ALA A 278 -17.34 -0.16 -12.86
CA ALA A 278 -17.76 1.22 -13.03
C ALA A 278 -19.29 1.35 -13.21
N GLU A 279 -19.93 0.41 -13.91
CA GLU A 279 -21.38 0.37 -14.09
C GLU A 279 -22.10 0.23 -12.75
N ASP A 280 -21.69 -0.74 -11.93
CA ASP A 280 -22.23 -0.93 -10.57
C ASP A 280 -22.01 0.31 -9.70
N TYR A 281 -20.83 0.91 -9.76
CA TYR A 281 -20.52 2.13 -8.99
C TYR A 281 -21.40 3.32 -9.39
N ILE A 282 -21.64 3.50 -10.69
CA ILE A 282 -22.54 4.55 -11.21
C ILE A 282 -23.98 4.29 -10.81
N ALA A 283 -24.45 3.04 -10.90
CA ALA A 283 -25.81 2.65 -10.48
C ALA A 283 -26.07 2.97 -9.00
N ASN A 284 -25.03 2.95 -8.17
CA ASN A 284 -25.07 3.31 -6.75
C ASN A 284 -24.81 4.81 -6.48
N GLY A 285 -24.93 5.68 -7.49
CA GLY A 285 -24.82 7.14 -7.35
C GLY A 285 -23.40 7.70 -7.46
N GLY A 286 -22.43 6.84 -7.81
CA GLY A 286 -21.08 7.24 -8.14
C GLY A 286 -20.95 7.96 -9.48
N ARG A 287 -19.77 8.53 -9.75
CA ARG A 287 -19.42 9.11 -11.05
C ARG A 287 -18.26 8.34 -11.66
N LEU A 288 -18.26 8.20 -12.99
CA LEU A 288 -17.21 7.47 -13.71
C LEU A 288 -15.79 7.96 -13.39
N ASN A 289 -15.59 9.27 -13.27
CA ASN A 289 -14.28 9.85 -12.96
C ASN A 289 -13.72 9.46 -11.58
N HIS A 290 -14.55 8.98 -10.65
CA HIS A 290 -14.05 8.43 -9.38
C HIS A 290 -13.35 7.08 -9.57
N VAL A 291 -13.66 6.36 -10.65
CA VAL A 291 -13.02 5.10 -11.03
C VAL A 291 -11.87 5.36 -12.00
N THR A 292 -12.14 6.05 -13.11
CA THR A 292 -11.18 6.18 -14.22
C THR A 292 -9.95 7.00 -13.89
N ARG A 293 -10.02 7.88 -12.87
CA ARG A 293 -8.83 8.61 -12.38
C ARG A 293 -7.70 7.68 -11.91
N HIS A 294 -8.03 6.46 -11.49
CA HIS A 294 -7.05 5.45 -11.05
C HIS A 294 -6.47 4.66 -12.21
N MET A 295 -7.10 4.69 -13.38
CA MET A 295 -6.68 3.97 -14.58
C MET A 295 -5.68 4.76 -15.43
N VAL A 296 -5.49 6.06 -15.18
CA VAL A 296 -4.63 6.95 -15.97
C VAL A 296 -3.16 6.51 -16.00
N GLY A 297 -2.70 5.75 -15.00
CA GLY A 297 -1.35 5.20 -14.96
C GLY A 297 -1.12 3.97 -15.84
N LEU A 298 -2.16 3.44 -16.49
CA LEU A 298 -2.03 2.31 -17.41
C LEU A 298 -1.32 2.71 -18.71
N PHE A 299 -0.64 1.72 -19.31
CA PHE A 299 -0.08 1.76 -20.66
C PHE A 299 1.02 2.79 -20.86
N GLN A 300 1.66 3.26 -19.78
CA GLN A 300 2.81 4.16 -19.91
C GLN A 300 3.87 3.55 -20.84
N GLY A 301 4.33 4.35 -21.81
CA GLY A 301 5.31 3.91 -22.81
C GLY A 301 4.71 3.26 -24.06
N LEU A 302 3.43 2.85 -24.06
CA LEU A 302 2.81 2.27 -25.25
C LEU A 302 2.33 3.35 -26.25
N PRO A 303 2.32 3.05 -27.56
CA PRO A 303 1.69 3.93 -28.54
C PRO A 303 0.20 4.11 -28.21
N GLY A 304 -0.27 5.36 -28.28
CA GLY A 304 -1.65 5.70 -27.93
C GLY A 304 -1.90 6.02 -26.45
N ALA A 305 -0.95 5.75 -25.54
CA ALA A 305 -1.11 6.01 -24.10
C ALA A 305 -1.46 7.48 -23.76
N ARG A 306 -0.91 8.45 -24.52
CA ARG A 306 -1.28 9.87 -24.37
C ARG A 306 -2.77 10.09 -24.65
N ARG A 307 -3.30 9.46 -25.70
CA ARG A 307 -4.71 9.58 -26.08
C ARG A 307 -5.61 8.86 -25.09
N PHE A 308 -5.24 7.66 -24.64
CA PHE A 308 -5.89 6.95 -23.55
C PHE A 308 -6.08 7.85 -22.32
N ARG A 309 -5.00 8.45 -21.82
CA ARG A 309 -5.05 9.36 -20.65
C ARG A 309 -5.91 10.60 -20.90
N GLN A 310 -5.87 11.15 -22.12
CA GLN A 310 -6.70 12.29 -22.49
C GLN A 310 -8.19 11.93 -22.39
N ILE A 311 -8.62 10.82 -22.99
CA ILE A 311 -10.01 10.36 -22.99
C ILE A 311 -10.50 10.21 -21.54
N LEU A 312 -9.75 9.51 -20.68
CA LEU A 312 -10.16 9.32 -19.28
C LEU A 312 -10.21 10.63 -18.50
N SER A 313 -9.28 11.56 -18.75
CA SER A 313 -9.21 12.82 -18.00
C SER A 313 -10.23 13.86 -18.48
N SER A 314 -10.63 13.84 -19.75
CA SER A 314 -11.59 14.79 -20.31
C SER A 314 -13.01 14.25 -20.34
N ASP A 315 -13.20 13.04 -20.85
CA ASP A 315 -14.54 12.56 -21.20
C ASP A 315 -15.24 11.94 -20.00
N ALA A 316 -14.51 11.27 -19.10
CA ALA A 316 -15.10 10.68 -17.91
C ALA A 316 -15.57 11.70 -16.86
N THR A 317 -15.11 12.96 -16.96
CA THR A 317 -15.51 14.03 -16.04
C THR A 317 -16.83 14.70 -16.42
N LYS A 318 -17.31 14.47 -17.65
CA LYS A 318 -18.56 15.05 -18.18
C LYS A 318 -19.78 14.49 -17.43
N PRO A 319 -20.84 15.30 -17.22
CA PRO A 319 -22.10 14.79 -16.69
C PRO A 319 -22.66 13.67 -17.58
N GLY A 320 -23.08 12.56 -16.96
CA GLY A 320 -23.66 11.42 -17.67
C GLY A 320 -22.68 10.52 -18.43
N ALA A 321 -21.36 10.70 -18.27
CA ALA A 321 -20.37 9.82 -18.89
C ALA A 321 -20.52 8.37 -18.38
N GLY A 322 -20.64 7.42 -19.30
CA GLY A 322 -20.78 5.99 -19.03
C GLY A 322 -19.52 5.19 -19.36
N THR A 323 -19.62 3.87 -19.16
CA THR A 323 -18.48 2.94 -19.26
C THR A 323 -17.95 2.81 -20.69
N GLU A 324 -18.70 3.25 -21.71
CA GLU A 324 -18.22 3.39 -23.10
C GLU A 324 -16.96 4.27 -23.23
N VAL A 325 -16.74 5.20 -22.30
CA VAL A 325 -15.51 6.01 -22.24
C VAL A 325 -14.28 5.14 -21.92
N ILE A 326 -14.44 4.12 -21.08
CA ILE A 326 -13.37 3.15 -20.79
C ILE A 326 -13.04 2.36 -22.07
N ALA A 327 -14.06 1.85 -22.77
CA ALA A 327 -13.87 1.13 -24.02
C ALA A 327 -13.16 1.99 -25.09
N ALA A 328 -13.60 3.24 -25.24
CA ALA A 328 -12.97 4.19 -26.16
C ALA A 328 -11.52 4.50 -25.79
N ALA A 329 -11.19 4.59 -24.49
CA ALA A 329 -9.82 4.79 -24.04
C ALA A 329 -8.94 3.60 -24.40
N PHE A 330 -9.36 2.37 -24.10
CA PHE A 330 -8.61 1.15 -24.44
C PHE A 330 -8.42 1.00 -25.95
N GLY A 331 -9.44 1.31 -26.75
CA GLY A 331 -9.33 1.29 -28.22
C GLY A 331 -8.36 2.31 -28.81
N ALA A 332 -7.87 3.27 -28.01
CA ALA A 332 -6.87 4.24 -28.45
C ALA A 332 -5.42 3.76 -28.25
N VAL A 333 -5.20 2.59 -27.64
CA VAL A 333 -3.87 2.03 -27.36
C VAL A 333 -3.55 0.93 -28.36
N ASP A 334 -2.34 0.97 -28.91
CA ASP A 334 -1.82 -0.10 -29.75
C ASP A 334 -1.10 -1.13 -28.87
N PHE A 335 -1.72 -2.29 -28.70
CA PHE A 335 -1.16 -3.40 -27.92
C PHE A 335 -0.26 -4.32 -28.77
N ASP A 336 -0.40 -4.31 -30.09
CA ASP A 336 0.38 -5.15 -31.02
C ASP A 336 1.78 -4.57 -31.28
N GLY A 337 1.92 -3.25 -31.17
CA GLY A 337 3.22 -2.55 -31.24
C GLY A 337 4.19 -2.93 -30.13
N ALA A 338 3.70 -3.31 -28.94
CA ALA A 338 4.51 -3.63 -27.76
C ALA A 338 5.31 -4.94 -27.93
N ALA A 339 4.81 -5.89 -28.72
CA ALA A 339 5.46 -7.18 -28.95
C ALA A 339 6.72 -7.09 -29.83
N LYS A 340 6.90 -5.98 -30.57
CA LYS A 340 8.01 -5.81 -31.52
C LYS A 340 9.29 -5.27 -30.90
N ASP A 341 9.22 -4.60 -29.74
CA ASP A 341 10.37 -3.93 -29.12
C ASP A 341 11.11 -4.78 -28.06
N ILE A 342 10.63 -6.00 -27.78
CA ILE A 342 11.28 -6.96 -26.84
C ILE A 342 12.10 -8.03 -27.60
N ALA A 343 12.04 -8.02 -28.94
CA ALA A 343 12.80 -8.92 -29.81
C ALA A 343 13.92 -8.17 -30.55
N VAL A 344 14.89 -7.61 -29.82
CA VAL A 344 16.22 -7.23 -30.36
C VAL A 344 17.30 -7.53 -29.35
#